data_AF-A0A8K0XE53-F1
#
_entry.id   AF-A0A8K0XE53-F1
#
_cell.length_a   1.000
_cell.length_b   1.000
_cell.length_c   1.000
_cell.angle_alpha   90.00
_cell.angle_beta   90.00
_cell.angle_gamma   90.00
#
_symmetry.space_group_name_H-M   'P 1'
#
loop_
_entity.id
_entity.type
_entity.pdbx_description
1 polymer ?
#
loop_
_entity_poly.entity_id
_entity_poly.type
_entity_poly.pdbx_seq_one_letter_code
_entity_poly.pdbx_strand_id
1 'polypeptide(L)'
;MLDGDLFVAKQFFNVGAGPDTVTAAENEKLCQGSWFLNRFRDIARQRDVGIFSGLAFSEGFLLRAHPQVTDTPANPLDQPASAVWLVEPRRTTTVIKFSGTMQHPSTNDKRGITIAAFAHFVFEFSGHKLVFADIQGSPMTVDGRDGIVLFDVMTHTDAGHSGIGDHGKEGITSFIRQHKCDYICTGMGLPPLIDTESDGESSETS
;
A
#
# COMPACT_ATOMS: atom_id res chain seq x y z
N MET A 1 -25.69 -15.78 0.92
CA MET A 1 -24.94 -16.94 1.44
C MET A 1 -23.53 -16.78 0.94
N LEU A 2 -22.55 -16.70 1.85
CA LEU A 2 -21.12 -16.77 1.50
C LEU A 2 -20.82 -18.26 1.34
N ASP A 3 -20.67 -18.71 0.09
CA ASP A 3 -20.41 -20.11 -0.28
C ASP A 3 -19.04 -20.55 0.22
N GLY A 4 -18.94 -21.36 1.28
CA GLY A 4 -17.75 -22.15 1.65
C GLY A 4 -16.39 -21.44 1.85
N ASP A 5 -16.31 -20.16 1.51
CA ASP A 5 -15.11 -19.37 1.41
C ASP A 5 -14.72 -18.88 2.81
N LEU A 6 -13.45 -19.03 3.11
CA LEU A 6 -12.90 -18.55 4.37
C LEU A 6 -12.48 -17.10 4.21
N PHE A 7 -12.84 -16.27 5.18
CA PHE A 7 -12.49 -14.85 5.23
C PHE A 7 -11.70 -14.53 6.50
N VAL A 8 -10.95 -13.44 6.46
CA VAL A 8 -10.31 -12.82 7.62
C VAL A 8 -10.99 -11.47 7.85
N ALA A 9 -11.43 -11.23 9.08
CA ALA A 9 -12.02 -9.95 9.48
C ALA A 9 -11.06 -9.22 10.43
N LYS A 10 -10.61 -8.03 10.03
CA LYS A 10 -9.75 -7.15 10.82
C LYS A 10 -10.61 -6.06 11.44
N GLN A 11 -10.77 -6.11 12.77
CA GLN A 11 -11.53 -5.11 13.51
C GLN A 11 -10.68 -3.86 13.73
N PHE A 12 -11.23 -2.70 13.39
CA PHE A 12 -10.63 -1.43 13.76
C PHE A 12 -10.98 -1.09 15.21
N PHE A 13 -9.96 -0.80 16.01
CA PHE A 13 -10.14 -0.25 17.35
C PHE A 13 -9.87 1.25 17.30
N ASN A 14 -10.85 2.06 17.69
CA ASN A 14 -10.62 3.48 17.93
C ASN A 14 -9.85 3.62 19.25
N VAL A 15 -8.57 3.95 19.16
CA VAL A 15 -7.67 4.11 20.31
C VAL A 15 -7.62 5.55 20.86
N GLY A 16 -8.52 6.44 20.41
CA GLY A 16 -8.65 7.82 20.88
C GLY A 16 -8.36 8.88 19.81
N ALA A 17 -8.51 10.16 20.16
CA ALA A 17 -8.32 11.31 19.27
C ALA A 17 -6.85 11.81 19.24
N GLY A 18 -5.93 10.90 18.90
CA GLY A 18 -4.52 11.22 18.67
C GLY A 18 -4.20 11.43 17.18
N PRO A 19 -2.97 11.88 16.83
CA PRO A 19 -2.52 11.93 15.44
C PRO A 19 -2.57 10.57 14.73
N ASP A 20 -2.61 9.47 15.49
CA ASP A 20 -2.69 8.08 15.00
C ASP A 20 -4.12 7.51 14.96
N THR A 21 -5.14 8.36 14.82
CA THR A 21 -6.55 7.91 14.77
C THR A 21 -6.85 7.19 13.46
N VAL A 22 -7.28 5.93 13.54
CA VAL A 22 -7.62 5.08 12.39
C VAL A 22 -9.12 5.16 12.09
N THR A 23 -9.51 5.44 10.85
CA THR A 23 -10.91 5.53 10.39
C THR A 23 -11.20 4.54 9.27
N ALA A 24 -12.47 4.17 9.10
CA ALA A 24 -12.90 3.25 8.04
C ALA A 24 -12.52 3.72 6.62
N ALA A 25 -12.31 5.03 6.41
CA ALA A 25 -11.88 5.63 5.15
C ALA A 25 -10.45 5.23 4.74
N GLU A 26 -9.60 4.80 5.67
CA GLU A 26 -8.22 4.36 5.37
C GLU A 26 -8.17 3.04 4.57
N ASN A 27 -9.31 2.36 4.39
CA ASN A 27 -9.44 1.21 3.51
C ASN A 27 -9.49 1.57 2.02
N GLU A 28 -9.56 2.86 1.65
CA GLU A 28 -9.45 3.30 0.25
C GLU A 28 -8.13 2.88 -0.41
N LYS A 29 -7.08 2.59 0.38
CA LYS A 29 -5.75 2.19 -0.10
C LYS A 29 -5.78 0.93 -0.98
N LEU A 30 -6.64 -0.05 -0.69
CA LEU A 30 -6.74 -1.27 -1.49
C LEU A 30 -7.37 -1.00 -2.87
N CYS A 31 -8.41 -0.17 -2.91
CA CYS A 31 -9.02 0.28 -4.16
C CYS A 31 -8.04 1.14 -4.98
N GLN A 32 -7.33 2.05 -4.31
CA GLN A 32 -6.32 2.91 -4.92
C GLN A 32 -5.14 2.08 -5.47
N GLY A 33 -4.67 1.09 -4.73
CA GLY A 33 -3.61 0.16 -5.16
C GLY A 33 -3.99 -0.62 -6.42
N SER A 34 -5.21 -1.16 -6.45
CA SER A 34 -5.76 -1.85 -7.63
C SER A 34 -5.83 -0.93 -8.85
N TRP A 35 -6.27 0.32 -8.67
CA TRP A 35 -6.34 1.31 -9.74
C TRP A 35 -4.95 1.66 -10.30
N PHE A 36 -3.98 1.96 -9.43
CA PHE A 36 -2.61 2.22 -9.87
C PHE A 36 -2.01 1.02 -10.58
N LEU A 37 -2.25 -0.20 -10.09
CA LEU A 37 -1.72 -1.42 -10.70
C LEU A 37 -2.27 -1.65 -12.11
N ASN A 38 -3.56 -1.39 -12.32
CA ASN A 38 -4.16 -1.46 -13.64
C ASN A 38 -3.54 -0.43 -14.58
N ARG A 39 -3.33 0.81 -14.10
CA ARG A 39 -2.68 1.86 -14.90
C ARG A 39 -1.23 1.52 -15.24
N PHE A 40 -0.49 0.96 -14.28
CA PHE A 40 0.88 0.47 -14.46
C PHE A 40 0.94 -0.61 -15.54
N ARG A 41 0.02 -1.59 -15.49
CA ARG A 41 -0.09 -2.66 -16.50
C ARG A 41 -0.40 -2.12 -17.90
N ASP A 42 -1.29 -1.13 -17.99
CA ASP A 42 -1.64 -0.53 -19.28
C ASP A 42 -0.46 0.17 -19.93
N ILE A 43 0.31 0.94 -19.14
CA ILE A 43 1.50 1.63 -19.64
C ILE A 43 2.60 0.61 -20.00
N ALA A 44 2.79 -0.44 -19.20
CA ALA A 44 3.73 -1.51 -19.52
C ALA A 44 3.38 -2.18 -20.84
N ARG A 45 2.09 -2.45 -21.08
CA ARG A 45 1.62 -3.01 -22.35
C ARG A 45 1.84 -2.05 -23.52
N GLN A 46 1.54 -0.76 -23.35
CA GLN A 46 1.72 0.26 -24.39
C GLN A 46 3.20 0.44 -24.77
N ARG A 47 4.11 0.23 -23.82
CA ARG A 47 5.55 0.39 -24.01
C ARG A 47 6.30 -0.92 -24.24
N ASP A 48 5.58 -2.04 -24.38
CA ASP A 48 6.13 -3.39 -24.54
C ASP A 48 7.14 -3.79 -23.44
N VAL A 49 6.85 -3.42 -22.19
CA VAL A 49 7.72 -3.71 -21.04
C VAL A 49 7.28 -4.99 -20.35
N GLY A 50 8.18 -5.97 -20.30
CA GLY A 50 7.94 -7.25 -19.65
C GLY A 50 7.92 -7.17 -18.12
N ILE A 51 6.75 -6.99 -17.52
CA ILE A 51 6.52 -7.02 -16.07
C ILE A 51 6.12 -8.42 -15.55
N PHE A 52 6.18 -8.63 -14.23
CA PHE A 52 5.53 -9.78 -13.59
C PHE A 52 4.00 -9.57 -13.59
N SER A 53 3.28 -10.34 -14.42
CA SER A 53 1.84 -10.14 -14.62
C SER A 53 0.96 -10.69 -13.49
N GLY A 54 1.45 -11.66 -12.72
CA GLY A 54 0.73 -12.32 -11.63
C GLY A 54 0.60 -11.49 -10.34
N LEU A 55 0.71 -10.16 -10.41
CA LEU A 55 0.55 -9.28 -9.27
C LEU A 55 -0.92 -8.85 -9.14
N ALA A 56 -1.53 -8.93 -7.97
CA ALA A 56 -2.87 -8.40 -7.72
C ALA A 56 -2.93 -7.72 -6.35
N PHE A 57 -3.95 -6.91 -6.11
CA PHE A 57 -4.27 -6.41 -4.77
C PHE A 57 -5.38 -7.24 -4.16
N SER A 58 -5.37 -7.33 -2.84
CA SER A 58 -6.46 -7.89 -2.06
C SER A 58 -7.76 -7.14 -2.35
N GLU A 59 -8.80 -7.87 -2.68
CA GLU A 59 -10.16 -7.39 -2.58
C GLU A 59 -10.61 -7.45 -1.12
N GLY A 60 -11.30 -6.40 -0.67
CA GLY A 60 -11.85 -6.35 0.67
C GLY A 60 -13.12 -5.52 0.69
N PHE A 61 -13.97 -5.78 1.68
CA PHE A 61 -15.19 -5.03 1.91
C PHE A 61 -15.36 -4.72 3.39
N LEU A 62 -16.07 -3.64 3.69
CA LEU A 62 -16.33 -3.23 5.06
C LEU A 62 -17.63 -3.87 5.56
N LEU A 63 -17.56 -4.51 6.73
CA LEU A 63 -18.73 -4.91 7.50
C LEU A 63 -18.90 -3.97 8.68
N ARG A 64 -20.16 -3.64 9.00
CA ARG A 64 -20.53 -2.92 10.22
C ARG A 64 -21.52 -3.75 11.01
N ALA A 65 -21.34 -3.82 12.32
CA ALA A 65 -22.31 -4.46 13.19
C ALA A 65 -23.57 -3.60 13.21
N HIS A 66 -24.68 -4.17 12.78
CA HIS A 66 -25.97 -3.56 12.99
C HIS A 66 -26.36 -3.80 14.46
N PRO A 67 -26.59 -2.75 15.27
CA PRO A 67 -27.13 -2.96 16.61
C PRO A 67 -28.50 -3.64 16.48
N GLN A 68 -28.73 -4.75 17.20
CA GLN A 68 -30.08 -5.31 17.28
C GLN A 68 -30.98 -4.28 18.00
N VAL A 69 -32.16 -4.03 17.44
CA VAL A 69 -33.13 -3.01 17.88
C VAL A 69 -33.72 -3.32 19.28
N THR A 70 -33.34 -4.43 19.92
CA THR A 70 -33.93 -4.90 21.18
C THR A 70 -33.26 -4.38 22.44
N ASP A 71 -32.05 -3.83 22.35
CA ASP A 71 -31.37 -3.26 23.52
C ASP A 71 -31.43 -1.74 23.45
N THR A 72 -32.53 -1.16 23.95
CA THR A 72 -32.54 0.27 24.32
C THR A 72 -31.42 0.49 25.33
N PRO A 73 -30.38 1.29 25.03
CA PRO A 73 -29.36 1.62 26.01
C PRO A 73 -30.05 2.42 27.13
N ALA A 74 -29.83 2.02 28.39
CA ALA A 74 -30.34 2.75 29.55
C ALA A 74 -29.78 4.19 29.62
N ASN A 75 -28.70 4.47 28.88
CA ASN A 75 -28.03 5.75 28.83
C ASN A 75 -27.66 6.13 27.37
N PRO A 76 -28.02 7.32 26.86
CA PRO A 76 -27.68 7.75 25.50
C PRO A 76 -26.18 7.78 25.19
N LEU A 77 -25.33 7.78 26.23
CA LEU A 77 -23.87 7.74 26.14
C LEU A 77 -23.30 6.32 25.97
N ASP A 78 -24.09 5.27 26.22
CA ASP A 78 -23.67 3.86 26.13
C ASP A 78 -23.96 3.24 24.76
N GLN A 79 -24.09 4.04 23.70
CA GLN A 79 -24.18 3.46 22.36
C GLN A 79 -22.85 2.74 22.05
N PRO A 80 -22.85 1.41 21.89
CA PRO A 80 -21.63 0.71 21.50
C PRO A 80 -21.24 1.27 20.14
N ALA A 81 -20.04 1.87 20.04
CA ALA A 81 -19.49 2.30 18.78
C ALA A 81 -19.59 1.11 17.82
N SER A 82 -20.38 1.25 16.75
CA SER A 82 -20.62 0.14 15.83
C SER A 82 -19.29 -0.29 15.25
N ALA A 83 -18.79 -1.46 15.65
CA ALA A 83 -17.52 -1.97 15.17
C ALA A 83 -17.57 -2.09 13.64
N VAL A 84 -16.47 -1.69 13.01
CA VAL A 84 -16.24 -1.79 11.57
C VAL A 84 -15.11 -2.80 11.37
N TRP A 85 -15.32 -3.75 10.45
CA TRP A 85 -14.34 -4.75 10.08
C TRP A 85 -13.99 -4.60 8.61
N LEU A 86 -12.69 -4.60 8.29
CA LEU A 86 -12.23 -4.92 6.93
C LEU A 86 -12.24 -6.43 6.79
N VAL A 87 -12.99 -6.93 5.82
CA VAL A 87 -13.06 -8.36 5.52
C VAL A 87 -12.41 -8.63 4.17
N GLU A 88 -11.50 -9.59 4.16
CA GLU A 88 -10.78 -10.02 2.96
C GLU A 88 -10.77 -11.56 2.85
N PRO A 89 -10.63 -12.13 1.64
CA PRO A 89 -10.46 -13.58 1.48
C PRO A 89 -9.27 -14.11 2.29
N ARG A 90 -9.46 -15.23 2.98
CA ARG A 90 -8.38 -15.86 3.74
C ARG A 90 -7.32 -16.39 2.78
N ARG A 91 -6.07 -16.01 3.03
CA ARG A 91 -4.91 -16.36 2.21
C ARG A 91 -4.10 -17.49 2.85
N THR A 92 -3.09 -17.95 2.11
CA THR A 92 -2.02 -18.77 2.68
C THR A 92 -1.33 -18.00 3.81
N THR A 93 -0.76 -18.70 4.78
CA THR A 93 -0.03 -18.06 5.90
C THR A 93 1.35 -17.56 5.50
N THR A 94 1.82 -17.88 4.30
CA THR A 94 3.10 -17.43 3.78
C THR A 94 3.00 -15.97 3.35
N VAL A 95 3.86 -15.13 3.90
CA VAL A 95 3.98 -13.71 3.57
C VAL A 95 5.37 -13.46 3.01
N ILE A 96 5.42 -12.75 1.89
CA ILE A 96 6.65 -12.24 1.28
C ILE A 96 6.63 -10.73 1.44
N LYS A 97 7.69 -10.20 2.06
CA LYS A 97 7.89 -8.76 2.25
C LYS A 97 8.83 -8.23 1.16
N PHE A 98 8.38 -7.21 0.42
CA PHE A 98 9.12 -6.58 -0.68
C PHE A 98 9.73 -5.24 -0.27
N SER A 99 9.06 -4.51 0.61
CA SER A 99 9.60 -3.33 1.29
C SER A 99 9.15 -3.30 2.74
N GLY A 100 9.89 -2.59 3.58
CA GLY A 100 9.45 -2.15 4.90
C GLY A 100 8.83 -0.76 4.84
N THR A 101 8.44 -0.24 5.99
CA THR A 101 7.97 1.15 6.13
C THR A 101 9.06 2.13 5.67
N MET A 102 10.29 1.99 6.17
CA MET A 102 11.41 2.89 5.83
C MET A 102 12.54 2.21 5.05
N GLN A 103 12.32 0.98 4.58
CA GLN A 103 13.34 0.17 3.88
C GLN A 103 12.82 -0.24 2.50
N HIS A 104 13.52 0.17 1.45
CA HIS A 104 13.12 -0.05 0.06
C HIS A 104 14.23 -0.81 -0.70
N PRO A 105 14.47 -2.09 -0.36
CA PRO A 105 15.59 -2.83 -0.92
C PRO A 105 15.43 -3.08 -2.42
N SER A 106 16.54 -3.05 -3.13
CA SER A 106 16.60 -3.55 -4.51
C SER A 106 16.59 -5.08 -4.52
N THR A 107 16.03 -5.67 -5.57
CA THR A 107 15.99 -7.12 -5.77
C THR A 107 16.39 -7.45 -7.20
N ASN A 108 16.82 -8.69 -7.44
CA ASN A 108 17.25 -9.15 -8.77
C ASN A 108 16.22 -10.08 -9.43
N ASP A 109 15.17 -10.48 -8.71
CA ASP A 109 14.10 -11.30 -9.27
C ASP A 109 13.03 -10.43 -9.93
N LYS A 110 12.47 -10.91 -11.05
CA LYS A 110 11.49 -10.15 -11.86
C LYS A 110 10.30 -9.64 -11.05
N ARG A 111 9.85 -10.39 -10.04
CA ARG A 111 8.72 -10.02 -9.18
C ARG A 111 9.09 -8.84 -8.29
N GLY A 112 10.21 -8.92 -7.57
CA GLY A 112 10.68 -7.82 -6.74
C GLY A 112 11.01 -6.57 -7.56
N ILE A 113 11.64 -6.72 -8.73
CA ILE A 113 11.89 -5.61 -9.67
C ILE A 113 10.57 -4.96 -10.11
N THR A 114 9.57 -5.77 -10.46
CA THR A 114 8.24 -5.26 -10.86
C THR A 114 7.59 -4.46 -9.74
N ILE A 115 7.67 -4.94 -8.48
CA ILE A 115 7.07 -4.27 -7.32
C ILE A 115 7.83 -2.97 -6.98
N ALA A 116 9.16 -2.97 -7.05
CA ALA A 116 9.96 -1.77 -6.85
C ALA A 116 9.66 -0.70 -7.92
N ALA A 117 9.57 -1.10 -9.19
CA ALA A 117 9.19 -0.23 -10.29
C ALA A 117 7.74 0.26 -10.17
N PHE A 118 6.84 -0.57 -9.62
CA PHE A 118 5.47 -0.16 -9.34
C PHE A 118 5.41 0.93 -8.27
N ALA A 119 6.18 0.83 -7.19
CA ALA A 119 6.28 1.90 -6.18
C ALA A 119 6.80 3.22 -6.79
N HIS A 120 7.84 3.14 -7.64
CA HIS A 120 8.34 4.31 -8.39
C HIS A 120 7.29 4.88 -9.34
N PHE A 121 6.58 4.03 -10.07
CA PHE A 121 5.47 4.45 -10.92
C PHE A 121 4.40 5.22 -10.13
N VAL A 122 4.01 4.73 -8.96
CA VAL A 122 3.01 5.40 -8.11
C VAL A 122 3.51 6.76 -7.64
N PHE A 123 4.78 6.86 -7.25
CA PHE A 123 5.41 8.13 -6.89
C PHE A 123 5.36 9.14 -8.04
N GLU A 124 5.79 8.75 -9.24
CA GLU A 124 5.76 9.63 -10.41
C GLU A 124 4.34 9.99 -10.84
N PHE A 125 3.45 9.00 -10.92
CA PHE A 125 2.10 9.17 -11.44
C PHE A 125 1.19 9.96 -10.48
N SER A 126 1.50 9.95 -9.18
CA SER A 126 0.82 10.79 -8.18
C SER A 126 1.32 12.25 -8.17
N GLY A 127 2.30 12.60 -9.02
CA GLY A 127 2.95 13.91 -9.00
C GLY A 127 3.80 14.12 -7.74
N HIS A 128 4.52 13.06 -7.33
CA HIS A 128 5.43 13.04 -6.17
C HIS A 128 4.74 13.19 -4.81
N LYS A 129 3.44 12.93 -4.74
CA LYS A 129 2.63 13.12 -3.52
C LYS A 129 2.44 11.86 -2.69
N LEU A 130 2.66 10.69 -3.28
CA LEU A 130 2.37 9.41 -2.65
C LEU A 130 3.36 8.35 -3.10
N VAL A 131 3.92 7.59 -2.16
CA VAL A 131 4.65 6.36 -2.46
C VAL A 131 4.11 5.21 -1.61
N PHE A 132 4.05 4.02 -2.20
CA PHE A 132 3.74 2.80 -1.44
C PHE A 132 4.95 2.30 -0.66
N ALA A 133 4.72 1.98 0.60
CA ALA A 133 5.68 1.44 1.56
C ALA A 133 5.10 0.18 2.22
N ASP A 134 5.97 -0.54 2.96
CA ASP A 134 5.62 -1.80 3.62
C ASP A 134 4.89 -2.80 2.71
N ILE A 135 5.33 -2.89 1.45
CA ILE A 135 4.68 -3.70 0.43
C ILE A 135 4.93 -5.17 0.75
N GLN A 136 3.86 -5.90 0.97
CA GLN A 136 3.87 -7.33 1.27
C GLN A 136 2.76 -8.05 0.52
N GLY A 137 2.92 -9.35 0.33
CA GLY A 137 1.90 -10.17 -0.30
C GLY A 137 2.08 -11.66 -0.06
N SER A 138 1.06 -12.42 -0.44
CA SER A 138 1.03 -13.88 -0.31
C SER A 138 1.05 -14.54 -1.68
N PRO A 139 1.80 -15.64 -1.87
CA PRO A 139 1.67 -16.49 -3.04
C PRO A 139 0.25 -17.05 -3.12
N MET A 140 -0.41 -16.80 -4.25
CA MET A 140 -1.79 -17.19 -4.53
C MET A 140 -1.94 -17.46 -6.02
N THR A 141 -3.04 -18.12 -6.40
CA THR A 141 -3.43 -18.20 -7.81
C THR A 141 -4.07 -16.88 -8.23
N VAL A 142 -3.50 -16.20 -9.22
CA VAL A 142 -4.03 -14.98 -9.85
C VAL A 142 -4.28 -15.31 -11.32
N ASP A 143 -5.52 -15.15 -11.79
CA ASP A 143 -5.93 -15.48 -13.17
C ASP A 143 -5.54 -16.89 -13.62
N GLY A 144 -5.66 -17.87 -12.71
CA GLY A 144 -5.33 -19.28 -12.97
C GLY A 144 -3.83 -19.59 -13.03
N ARG A 145 -2.96 -18.68 -12.59
CA ARG A 145 -1.49 -18.85 -12.58
C ARG A 145 -0.89 -18.49 -11.23
N ASP A 146 0.34 -18.95 -10.98
CA ASP A 146 1.09 -18.54 -9.80
C ASP A 146 1.32 -17.03 -9.79
N GLY A 147 0.85 -16.41 -8.71
CA GLY A 147 0.83 -14.97 -8.54
C GLY A 147 1.07 -14.55 -7.09
N ILE A 148 0.94 -13.26 -6.85
CA ILE A 148 1.13 -12.61 -5.56
C ILE A 148 -0.03 -11.66 -5.38
N VAL A 149 -0.76 -11.83 -4.28
CA VAL A 149 -1.76 -10.87 -3.86
C VAL A 149 -1.17 -9.99 -2.77
N LEU A 150 -1.05 -8.70 -3.08
CA LEU A 150 -0.60 -7.65 -2.17
C LEU A 150 -1.73 -7.25 -1.23
N PHE A 151 -1.41 -7.00 0.03
CA PHE A 151 -2.36 -6.57 1.06
C PHE A 151 -1.64 -5.69 2.09
N ASP A 152 -2.42 -4.96 2.90
CA ASP A 152 -1.91 -4.10 3.98
C ASP A 152 -0.76 -3.16 3.55
N VAL A 153 -0.84 -2.62 2.33
CA VAL A 153 0.15 -1.67 1.84
C VAL A 153 0.06 -0.35 2.62
N MET A 154 1.20 0.16 3.07
CA MET A 154 1.32 1.48 3.68
C MET A 154 1.63 2.55 2.62
N THR A 155 1.46 3.80 2.99
CA THR A 155 1.71 4.95 2.13
C THR A 155 2.51 5.99 2.87
N HIS A 156 3.46 6.63 2.18
CA HIS A 156 3.95 7.94 2.59
C HIS A 156 3.32 9.00 1.71
N THR A 157 2.84 10.08 2.33
CA THR A 157 2.28 11.21 1.61
C THR A 157 2.98 12.50 2.00
N ASP A 158 3.02 13.48 1.10
CA ASP A 158 3.68 14.77 1.38
C ASP A 158 3.21 15.42 2.71
N ALA A 159 1.92 15.25 3.02
CA ALA A 159 1.29 15.82 4.20
C ALA A 159 1.26 14.88 5.42
N GLY A 160 1.78 13.66 5.32
CA GLY A 160 1.94 12.74 6.47
C GLY A 160 0.63 12.27 7.11
N HIS A 161 -0.49 12.31 6.39
CA HIS A 161 -1.82 12.08 6.96
C HIS A 161 -2.54 10.87 6.35
N SER A 162 -1.82 9.95 5.71
CA SER A 162 -2.43 8.74 5.14
C SER A 162 -2.68 7.63 6.17
N GLY A 163 -2.40 7.88 7.46
CA GLY A 163 -2.65 6.98 8.57
C GLY A 163 -1.36 6.41 9.17
N ILE A 164 -1.49 5.36 9.97
CA ILE A 164 -0.36 4.75 10.69
C ILE A 164 0.75 4.32 9.72
N GLY A 165 1.99 4.68 10.08
CA GLY A 165 3.18 4.37 9.28
C GLY A 165 3.46 5.35 8.15
N ASP A 166 2.70 6.45 8.05
CA ASP A 166 3.03 7.55 7.15
C ASP A 166 4.11 8.46 7.76
N HIS A 167 5.35 8.30 7.30
CA HIS A 167 6.48 9.15 7.71
C HIS A 167 6.61 10.43 6.86
N GLY A 168 5.57 10.80 6.12
CA GLY A 168 5.53 12.05 5.40
C GLY A 168 6.62 12.16 4.32
N LYS A 169 7.19 13.36 4.23
CA LYS A 169 8.36 13.66 3.39
C LYS A 169 9.58 12.81 3.73
N GLU A 170 9.80 12.49 5.01
CA GLU A 170 10.96 11.67 5.41
C GLU A 170 10.88 10.26 4.80
N GLY A 171 9.68 9.67 4.82
CA GLY A 171 9.41 8.40 4.14
C GLY A 171 9.60 8.48 2.63
N ILE A 172 9.13 9.55 1.99
CA ILE A 172 9.35 9.80 0.55
C ILE A 172 10.85 9.93 0.23
N THR A 173 11.59 10.74 0.99
CA THR A 173 13.04 10.92 0.81
C THR A 173 13.79 9.61 1.01
N SER A 174 13.40 8.82 2.02
CA SER A 174 13.94 7.48 2.26
C SER A 174 13.77 6.57 1.04
N PHE A 175 12.58 6.60 0.43
CA PHE A 175 12.32 5.87 -0.82
C PHE A 175 13.19 6.37 -1.98
N ILE A 176 13.26 7.68 -2.22
CA ILE A 176 14.07 8.28 -3.30
C ILE A 176 15.54 7.87 -3.17
N ARG A 177 16.09 7.92 -1.96
CA ARG A 177 17.50 7.56 -1.67
C ARG A 177 17.81 6.09 -1.91
N GLN A 178 16.89 5.20 -1.59
CA GLN A 178 17.11 3.76 -1.60
C GLN A 178 16.73 3.12 -2.93
N HIS A 179 15.77 3.68 -3.65
CA HIS A 179 15.30 3.13 -4.91
C HIS A 179 16.39 3.16 -5.97
N LYS A 180 16.61 2.02 -6.62
CA LYS A 180 17.49 1.91 -7.78
C LYS A 180 16.63 1.56 -8.98
N CYS A 181 16.59 2.46 -9.96
CA CYS A 181 15.88 2.19 -11.20
C CYS A 181 16.47 0.97 -11.90
N ASP A 182 15.59 0.15 -12.45
CA ASP A 182 15.94 -1.06 -13.19
C ASP A 182 15.31 -1.01 -14.60
N TYR A 183 15.47 -2.08 -15.41
CA TYR A 183 14.99 -2.14 -16.79
C TYR A 183 13.49 -1.85 -16.91
N ILE A 184 12.69 -2.20 -15.88
CA ILE A 184 11.26 -1.87 -15.86
C ILE A 184 11.06 -0.37 -15.70
N CYS A 185 11.73 0.31 -14.75
CA CYS A 185 11.61 1.76 -14.59
C CYS A 185 11.99 2.50 -15.88
N THR A 186 13.13 2.12 -16.47
CA THR A 186 13.62 2.70 -17.73
C THR A 186 12.68 2.42 -18.90
N GLY A 187 12.22 1.17 -19.07
CA GLY A 187 11.28 0.80 -20.13
C GLY A 187 9.94 1.52 -19.99
N MET A 188 9.49 1.74 -18.76
CA MET A 188 8.29 2.52 -18.45
C MET A 188 8.48 4.03 -18.68
N GLY A 189 9.72 4.49 -18.91
CA GLY A 189 10.08 5.89 -19.08
C GLY A 189 9.93 6.73 -17.81
N LEU A 190 10.13 6.11 -16.64
CA LEU A 190 10.15 6.82 -15.38
C LEU A 190 11.48 7.59 -15.26
N PRO A 191 11.46 8.87 -14.84
CA PRO A 191 12.68 9.62 -14.60
C PRO A 191 13.48 8.96 -13.46
N PRO A 192 14.82 8.90 -13.54
CA PRO A 192 15.64 8.43 -12.44
C PRO A 192 15.40 9.25 -11.17
N LEU A 193 15.31 8.58 -10.02
CA LEU A 193 15.24 9.23 -8.72
C LEU A 193 16.67 9.63 -8.31
N ILE A 194 16.89 10.92 -8.11
CA ILE A 194 18.17 11.49 -7.68
C ILE A 194 17.91 12.27 -6.40
N ASP A 195 18.66 11.95 -5.33
CA ASP A 195 18.64 12.76 -4.12
C ASP A 195 19.49 14.01 -4.35
N THR A 196 18.82 15.17 -4.46
CA THR A 196 19.49 16.45 -4.70
C THR A 196 19.95 17.17 -3.43
N GLU A 197 19.75 16.57 -2.24
CA GLU A 197 20.05 17.24 -0.96
C GLU A 197 21.47 16.98 -0.39
N SER A 198 22.47 16.66 -1.22
CA SER A 198 23.86 16.45 -0.75
C SER A 198 24.85 17.60 -1.02
N ASP A 199 24.45 18.69 -1.68
CA ASP A 199 25.41 19.72 -2.16
C ASP A 199 25.34 21.06 -1.39
N GLY A 200 24.93 21.03 -0.12
CA GLY A 200 24.62 22.22 0.67
C GLY A 200 25.56 22.61 1.82
N GLU A 201 26.70 21.94 2.03
CA GLU A 201 27.60 22.30 3.13
C GLU A 201 29.08 22.13 2.77
N SER A 202 29.65 23.16 2.13
CA SER A 202 31.10 23.37 2.13
C SER A 202 31.45 24.86 2.16
N SER A 203 32.21 25.20 3.20
CA SER A 203 33.08 26.38 3.40
C SER A 203 32.44 27.74 3.69
N GLU A 204 32.28 28.04 4.98
CA GLU A 204 32.70 29.33 5.54
C GLU A 204 33.79 29.09 6.60
N THR A 205 35.04 29.11 6.15
CA THR A 205 36.18 29.49 6.99
C THR A 205 36.98 30.53 6.22
N SER A 206 36.88 31.79 6.63
CA SER A 206 37.88 32.83 6.41
C SER A 206 37.76 33.87 7.51
#